data_AF-A0A9E0FP84-F1
#
_entry.id   AF-A0A9E0FP84-F1
#
_cell.length_a   1.000
_cell.length_b   1.000
_cell.length_c   1.000
_cell.angle_alpha   90.00
_cell.angle_beta   90.00
_cell.angle_gamma   90.00
#
_symmetry.space_group_name_H-M   'P 1'
#
loop_
_entity.id
_entity.type
_entity.pdbx_description
1 polymer ?
#
loop_
_entity_poly.entity_id
_entity_poly.type
_entity_poly.pdbx_seq_one_letter_code
_entity_poly.pdbx_strand_id
1 'polypeptide(L)'
;MQRTTFYLQLCIITLIVFLLLNVLYHYQGNAVSYQNLNHILVGLFVLFSIIIFEMAQRASQRSDKSAFVRLSMIASFAKLLLVLVLILAFRKIYPTLPRSGFIIPFLAVYLPFTIFESYFMAKIAKS
;
A
#
# COMPACT_ATOMS: atom_id res chain seq x y z
N MET A 1 18.58 -5.32 4.54
CA MET A 1 18.17 -3.91 4.84
C MET A 1 18.01 -3.73 6.34
N GLN A 2 18.54 -2.65 6.93
CA GLN A 2 18.38 -2.36 8.37
C GLN A 2 16.95 -1.92 8.70
N ARG A 3 16.45 -2.32 9.88
CA ARG A 3 15.08 -2.03 10.34
C ARG A 3 14.80 -0.52 10.43
N THR A 4 15.74 0.26 10.96
CA THR A 4 15.62 1.74 11.09
C THR A 4 15.42 2.42 9.73
N THR A 5 16.20 2.03 8.72
CA THR A 5 16.04 2.53 7.35
C THR A 5 14.67 2.19 6.77
N PHE A 6 14.13 1.01 7.07
CA PHE A 6 12.82 0.60 6.57
C PHE A 6 11.71 1.47 7.15
N TYR A 7 11.66 1.64 8.48
CA TYR A 7 10.63 2.45 9.12
C TYR A 7 10.72 3.93 8.72
N LEU A 8 11.94 4.46 8.53
CA LEU A 8 12.13 5.83 8.04
C LEU A 8 11.61 5.99 6.61
N GLN A 9 11.94 5.07 5.70
CA GLN A 9 11.43 5.12 4.33
C GLN A 9 9.91 4.89 4.26
N LEU A 10 9.37 4.01 5.11
CA LEU A 10 7.93 3.79 5.26
C LEU A 10 7.23 5.07 5.75
N CYS A 11 7.83 5.79 6.70
CA CYS A 11 7.29 7.06 7.17
C CYS A 11 7.29 8.12 6.05
N ILE A 12 8.37 8.22 5.28
CA ILE A 12 8.48 9.16 4.15
C ILE A 12 7.43 8.84 3.08
N ILE A 13 7.31 7.58 2.64
CA ILE A 13 6.34 7.22 1.60
C ILE A 13 4.91 7.42 2.08
N THR A 14 4.63 7.12 3.36
CA THR A 14 3.33 7.37 3.99
C THR A 14 3.00 8.86 3.98
N LEU A 15 3.96 9.72 4.34
CA LEU A 15 3.78 11.18 4.33
C LEU A 15 3.51 11.69 2.90
N ILE A 16 4.28 11.22 1.91
CA ILE A 16 4.10 11.58 0.50
C ILE A 16 2.71 11.18 0.01
N VAL A 17 2.29 9.94 0.27
CA VAL A 17 0.97 9.43 -0.12
C VAL A 17 -0.14 10.20 0.59
N PHE A 18 0.02 10.51 1.88
CA PHE A 18 -0.94 11.29 2.63
C PHE A 18 -1.11 12.70 2.05
N LEU A 19 -0.01 13.37 1.69
CA LEU A 19 -0.04 14.67 1.02
C LEU A 19 -0.70 14.57 -0.36
N LEU A 20 -0.33 13.56 -1.16
CA LEU A 20 -0.91 13.32 -2.47
C LEU A 20 -2.43 13.14 -2.41
N LEU A 21 -2.93 12.38 -1.44
CA LEU A 21 -4.37 12.18 -1.23
C LEU A 21 -5.09 13.46 -0.79
N ASN A 22 -4.47 14.29 0.05
CA ASN A 22 -5.05 15.57 0.45
C ASN A 22 -5.13 16.55 -0.73
N VAL A 23 -4.10 16.58 -1.58
CA VAL A 23 -4.12 17.38 -2.82
C VAL A 23 -5.23 16.90 -3.75
N LEU A 24 -5.32 15.58 -3.99
CA LEU A 24 -6.38 14.98 -4.81
C LEU A 24 -7.79 15.28 -4.26
N TYR A 25 -7.96 15.21 -2.94
CA TYR A 25 -9.21 15.55 -2.27
C TYR A 25 -9.59 17.03 -2.49
N HIS A 26 -8.63 17.94 -2.40
CA HIS A 26 -8.86 19.36 -2.66
C HIS A 26 -9.31 19.64 -4.10
N TYR A 27 -8.66 19.02 -5.09
CA TYR A 27 -9.03 19.16 -6.51
C TYR A 27 -10.37 18.53 -6.86
N GLN A 28 -10.79 17.47 -6.16
CA GLN A 28 -12.10 16.83 -6.36
C GLN A 28 -13.25 17.62 -5.70
N GLY A 29 -12.93 18.75 -5.07
CA GLY A 29 -13.88 19.79 -4.71
C GLY A 29 -14.89 19.38 -3.64
N ASN A 30 -14.43 18.89 -2.47
CA ASN A 30 -15.19 18.66 -1.21
C ASN A 30 -16.57 17.98 -1.29
N ALA A 31 -17.04 17.57 -2.47
CA ALA A 31 -18.40 17.12 -2.72
C ALA A 31 -18.66 15.72 -2.17
N VAL A 32 -17.61 15.05 -1.69
CA VAL A 32 -17.71 13.68 -1.22
C VAL A 32 -16.87 13.47 0.04
N SER A 33 -17.57 13.20 1.15
CA SER A 33 -16.98 12.92 2.44
C SER A 33 -16.44 11.49 2.53
N TYR A 34 -15.33 11.20 1.82
CA TYR A 34 -14.56 9.94 1.96
C TYR A 34 -13.17 10.12 2.54
N GLN A 35 -12.88 11.29 3.13
CA GLN A 35 -11.58 11.61 3.73
C GLN A 35 -11.18 10.57 4.80
N ASN A 36 -12.14 10.14 5.62
CA ASN A 36 -11.94 9.08 6.62
C ASN A 36 -11.48 7.75 5.99
N LEU A 37 -12.01 7.39 4.83
CA LEU A 37 -11.64 6.15 4.13
C LEU A 37 -10.26 6.22 3.50
N ASN A 38 -9.85 7.39 3.01
CA ASN A 38 -8.47 7.60 2.54
C ASN A 38 -7.45 7.33 3.66
N HIS A 39 -7.74 7.78 4.88
CA HIS A 39 -6.88 7.50 6.04
C HIS A 39 -6.85 6.02 6.41
N ILE A 40 -8.01 5.34 6.39
CA ILE A 40 -8.09 3.89 6.59
C ILE A 40 -7.27 3.15 5.52
N LEU A 41 -7.37 3.57 4.25
CA LEU A 41 -6.64 2.97 3.14
C LEU A 41 -5.13 3.04 3.36
N VAL A 42 -4.63 4.23 3.70
CA VAL A 42 -3.20 4.44 4.01
C VAL A 42 -2.78 3.58 5.20
N GLY A 43 -3.54 3.58 6.29
CA GLY A 43 -3.23 2.76 7.47
C GLY A 43 -3.14 1.26 7.15
N LEU A 44 -4.05 0.77 6.32
CA LEU A 44 -4.09 -0.64 5.93
C LEU A 44 -2.87 -1.01 5.07
N PHE A 45 -2.47 -0.14 4.14
CA PHE A 45 -1.26 -0.34 3.34
C PHE A 45 0.03 -0.26 4.16
N VAL A 46 0.09 0.64 5.14
CA VAL A 46 1.22 0.72 6.09
C VAL A 46 1.34 -0.57 6.89
N LEU A 47 0.23 -1.05 7.47
CA LEU A 47 0.20 -2.32 8.21
C LEU A 47 0.62 -3.49 7.31
N PHE A 48 0.10 -3.55 6.09
CA PHE A 48 0.47 -4.56 5.12
C PHE A 48 1.98 -4.56 4.85
N SER A 49 2.58 -3.39 4.59
CA SER A 49 4.02 -3.28 4.36
C SER A 49 4.86 -3.68 5.58
N ILE A 50 4.40 -3.39 6.80
CA ILE A 50 5.08 -3.84 8.04
C ILE A 50 5.06 -5.36 8.15
N ILE A 51 3.89 -5.98 7.96
CA ILE A 51 3.74 -7.45 8.02
C ILE A 51 4.67 -8.11 7.00
N ILE A 52 4.64 -7.62 5.76
CA ILE A 52 5.44 -8.17 4.67
C ILE A 52 6.94 -7.98 4.93
N PHE A 53 7.37 -6.85 5.50
CA PHE A 53 8.76 -6.63 5.87
C PHE A 53 9.25 -7.60 6.94
N GLU A 54 8.48 -7.83 8.00
CA GLU A 54 8.85 -8.80 9.05
C GLU A 54 8.89 -10.23 8.51
N MET A 55 7.93 -10.61 7.66
CA MET A 55 7.95 -11.91 6.97
C MET A 55 9.16 -12.05 6.05
N ALA A 56 9.52 -10.99 5.33
CA ALA A 56 10.67 -10.99 4.42
C ALA A 56 12.00 -11.13 5.16
N GLN A 57 12.16 -10.44 6.30
CA GLN A 57 13.34 -10.57 7.16
C GLN A 57 13.48 -11.99 7.73
N ARG A 58 12.38 -12.61 8.14
CA ARG A 58 12.40 -14.01 8.61
C ARG A 58 12.69 -14.99 7.48
N ALA A 59 12.15 -14.73 6.29
CA ALA A 59 12.37 -15.56 5.11
C ALA A 59 13.82 -15.47 4.60
N SER A 60 14.46 -14.31 4.65
CA SER A 60 15.86 -14.14 4.22
C SER A 60 16.87 -14.81 5.15
N GLN A 61 16.54 -14.98 6.43
CA GLN A 61 17.38 -15.71 7.38
C GLN A 61 17.36 -17.22 7.17
N ARG A 62 16.31 -17.74 6.53
CA ARG A 62 16.26 -19.14 6.11
C ARG A 62 16.97 -19.25 4.77
N SER A 63 17.87 -20.21 4.60
CA SER A 63 18.65 -20.43 3.35
C SER A 63 17.80 -20.78 2.11
N ASP A 64 16.48 -20.63 2.19
CA ASP A 64 15.54 -21.00 1.14
C ASP A 64 15.12 -19.76 0.33
N LYS A 65 15.87 -19.51 -0.75
CA LYS A 65 15.56 -18.47 -1.74
C LYS A 65 14.16 -18.65 -2.35
N SER A 66 13.63 -19.86 -2.41
CA SER A 66 12.31 -20.14 -2.97
C SER A 66 11.19 -19.61 -2.06
N ALA A 67 11.39 -19.63 -0.74
CA ALA A 67 10.45 -19.09 0.23
C ALA A 67 10.33 -17.55 0.11
N PHE A 68 11.44 -16.86 -0.11
CA PHE A 68 11.46 -15.41 -0.32
C PHE A 68 10.72 -15.00 -1.60
N VAL A 69 10.98 -15.67 -2.72
CA VAL A 69 10.29 -15.40 -3.99
C VAL A 69 8.79 -15.66 -3.88
N ARG A 70 8.40 -16.78 -3.23
CA ARG A 70 7.00 -17.12 -2.99
C ARG A 70 6.29 -16.08 -2.14
N LEU A 71 6.95 -15.57 -1.09
CA LEU A 71 6.42 -14.49 -0.25
C LEU A 71 6.16 -13.23 -1.07
N SER A 72 7.11 -12.81 -1.92
CA SER A 72 6.96 -11.61 -2.76
C SER A 72 5.79 -11.74 -3.75
N MET A 73 5.62 -12.91 -4.36
CA MET A 73 4.48 -13.20 -5.24
C MET A 73 3.15 -13.16 -4.47
N ILE A 74 3.06 -13.83 -3.31
CA ILE A 74 1.86 -13.84 -2.48
C ILE A 74 1.53 -12.43 -1.99
N ALA A 75 2.52 -11.66 -1.57
CA ALA A 75 2.33 -10.28 -1.10
C ALA A 75 1.75 -9.39 -2.20
N SER A 76 2.31 -9.47 -3.42
CA SER A 76 1.82 -8.74 -4.58
C SER A 76 0.38 -9.12 -4.94
N PHE A 77 0.06 -10.41 -4.93
CA PHE A 77 -1.28 -10.91 -5.22
C PHE A 77 -2.31 -10.53 -4.13
N ALA A 78 -1.95 -10.70 -2.86
CA ALA A 78 -2.79 -10.34 -1.73
C ALA A 78 -3.11 -8.84 -1.72
N LYS A 79 -2.14 -7.99 -2.08
CA LYS A 79 -2.33 -6.55 -2.19
C LYS A 79 -3.28 -6.18 -3.33
N LEU A 80 -3.18 -6.83 -4.48
CA LEU A 80 -4.12 -6.64 -5.58
C LEU A 80 -5.55 -7.02 -5.17
N LEU A 81 -5.73 -8.16 -4.51
CA LEU A 81 -7.03 -8.57 -3.97
C LEU A 81 -7.55 -7.58 -2.93
N LEU A 82 -6.68 -7.10 -2.04
CA LEU A 82 -7.02 -6.12 -1.03
C LEU A 82 -7.55 -4.82 -1.67
N VAL A 83 -6.88 -4.30 -2.70
CA VAL A 83 -7.37 -3.13 -3.45
C VAL A 83 -8.73 -3.41 -4.06
N LEU A 84 -8.92 -4.56 -4.70
CA LEU A 84 -10.19 -4.93 -5.32
C LEU A 84 -11.32 -5.01 -4.28
N VAL A 85 -11.08 -5.62 -3.12
CA VAL A 85 -12.04 -5.68 -2.02
C VAL A 85 -12.37 -4.28 -1.51
N LEU A 86 -11.37 -3.41 -1.34
CA LEU A 86 -11.57 -2.05 -0.86
C LEU A 86 -12.38 -1.22 -1.87
N ILE A 87 -12.10 -1.34 -3.17
CA ILE A 87 -12.86 -0.72 -4.26
C ILE A 87 -14.34 -1.16 -4.24
N LEU A 88 -14.60 -2.47 -4.09
CA LEU A 88 -15.95 -3.01 -4.05
C LEU A 88 -16.71 -2.58 -2.78
N ALA A 89 -16.05 -2.62 -1.62
CA ALA A 89 -16.59 -2.16 -0.36
C ALA A 89 -16.94 -0.67 -0.43
N PHE A 90 -16.05 0.14 -1.00
CA PHE A 90 -16.24 1.57 -1.16
C PHE A 90 -17.43 1.90 -2.05
N ARG A 91 -17.57 1.22 -3.19
CA ARG A 91 -18.73 1.37 -4.08
C ARG A 91 -20.06 0.98 -3.42
N LYS A 92 -20.03 0.01 -2.50
CA LYS A 92 -21.22 -0.39 -1.73
C LYS A 92 -21.62 0.66 -0.70
N ILE A 93 -20.66 1.32 -0.06
CA ILE A 93 -20.90 2.34 0.98
C ILE A 93 -21.32 3.68 0.35
N TYR A 94 -20.77 4.05 -0.81
CA TYR A 94 -21.05 5.30 -1.50
C TYR A 94 -21.59 5.06 -2.92
N PRO A 95 -22.85 4.62 -3.06
CA PRO A 95 -23.43 4.28 -4.36
C PRO A 95 -23.67 5.51 -5.26
N THR A 96 -23.74 6.72 -4.69
CA THR A 96 -24.02 7.98 -5.39
C THR A 96 -22.79 8.61 -6.03
N LEU A 97 -21.60 8.05 -5.80
CA LEU A 97 -20.35 8.55 -6.35
C LEU A 97 -20.26 8.37 -7.87
N PRO A 98 -19.72 9.34 -8.61
CA PRO A 98 -19.46 9.19 -10.04
C PRO A 98 -18.57 7.97 -10.31
N ARG A 99 -18.91 7.17 -11.34
CA ARG A 99 -18.07 6.04 -11.78
C ARG A 99 -16.70 6.50 -12.27
N SER A 100 -16.61 7.70 -12.80
CA SER A 100 -15.38 8.30 -13.31
C SER A 100 -14.56 8.86 -12.14
N GLY A 101 -13.38 8.29 -11.89
CA GLY A 101 -12.39 8.84 -10.96
C GLY A 101 -12.35 8.23 -9.56
N PHE A 102 -13.32 7.39 -9.17
CA PHE A 102 -13.35 6.79 -7.84
C PHE A 102 -12.14 5.86 -7.56
N ILE A 103 -11.51 5.32 -8.60
CA ILE A 103 -10.34 4.42 -8.51
C ILE A 103 -9.04 5.20 -8.23
N ILE A 104 -9.01 6.50 -8.56
CA ILE A 104 -7.80 7.34 -8.45
C ILE A 104 -7.17 7.31 -7.05
N PRO A 105 -7.90 7.53 -5.94
CA PRO A 105 -7.30 7.45 -4.60
C PRO A 105 -6.72 6.07 -4.28
N PHE A 106 -7.36 4.99 -4.76
CA PHE A 106 -6.85 3.63 -4.56
C PHE A 106 -5.53 3.41 -5.31
N LEU A 107 -5.44 3.87 -6.56
CA LEU A 107 -4.20 3.81 -7.33
C LEU A 107 -3.10 4.69 -6.73
N ALA A 108 -3.45 5.87 -6.22
CA ALA A 108 -2.54 6.81 -5.59
C ALA A 108 -1.90 6.26 -4.30
N VAL A 109 -2.57 5.34 -3.60
CA VAL A 109 -1.98 4.58 -2.49
C VAL A 109 -1.26 3.34 -2.99
N TYR A 110 -1.91 2.55 -3.86
CA TYR A 110 -1.39 1.27 -4.30
C TYR A 110 -0.02 1.39 -4.98
N LEU A 111 0.16 2.33 -5.91
CA LEU A 111 1.38 2.43 -6.70
C LEU A 111 2.61 2.78 -5.85
N PRO A 112 2.62 3.86 -5.05
CA PRO A 112 3.80 4.22 -4.25
C PRO A 112 4.18 3.12 -3.25
N PHE A 113 3.21 2.50 -2.58
CA PHE A 113 3.48 1.39 -1.66
C PHE A 113 3.97 0.13 -2.39
N THR A 114 3.54 -0.12 -3.62
CA THR A 114 4.00 -1.26 -4.43
C THR A 114 5.43 -1.06 -4.93
N ILE A 115 5.77 0.15 -5.37
CA ILE A 115 7.14 0.53 -5.76
C ILE A 115 8.07 0.41 -4.54
N PHE A 116 7.64 0.96 -3.40
CA PHE A 116 8.39 0.84 -2.14
C PHE A 116 8.61 -0.62 -1.73
N GLU A 117 7.58 -1.45 -1.84
CA GLU A 117 7.66 -2.87 -1.48
C GLU A 117 8.63 -3.65 -2.36
N SER A 118 8.50 -3.47 -3.68
CA SER A 118 9.43 -4.06 -4.65
C SER A 118 10.88 -3.63 -4.37
N TYR A 119 11.08 -2.35 -4.03
CA TYR A 119 12.39 -1.81 -3.71
C TYR A 119 13.01 -2.47 -2.47
N PHE A 120 12.28 -2.51 -1.35
CA PHE A 120 12.85 -3.10 -0.13
C PHE A 120 13.03 -4.61 -0.27
N MET A 121 12.13 -5.30 -0.98
CA MET A 121 12.26 -6.72 -1.26
C MET A 121 13.53 -7.00 -2.07
N ALA A 122 13.78 -6.24 -3.14
CA ALA A 122 15.02 -6.37 -3.90
C ALA A 122 16.26 -6.11 -3.05
N LYS A 123 16.18 -5.15 -2.11
CA LYS A 123 17.29 -4.84 -1.19
C LYS A 123 17.52 -5.91 -0.12
N ILE A 124 16.48 -6.60 0.33
CA ILE A 124 16.60 -7.75 1.25
C ILE A 124 17.17 -8.97 0.50
N ALA A 125 16.74 -9.21 -0.74
CA ALA A 125 17.20 -10.35 -1.54
C ALA A 125 18.69 -10.31 -1.90
N LYS A 126 19.29 -9.10 -1.97
CA LYS A 126 20.72 -8.87 -2.23
C LYS A 126 21.58 -8.87 -0.96
N SER A 127 20.97 -8.87 0.22
CA SER A 127 21.63 -8.76 1.51
C SER A 127 21.86 -10.12 2.13
#